data_AF-A0A1Y1NE11-F1
#
_entry.id   AF-A0A1Y1NE11-F1
#
_cell.length_a   1.000
_cell.length_b   1.000
_cell.length_c   1.000
_cell.angle_alpha   90.00
_cell.angle_beta   90.00
_cell.angle_gamma   90.00
#
_symmetry.space_group_name_H-M   'P 1'
#
loop_
_entity.id
_entity.type
_entity.pdbx_description
1 polymer ?
#
loop_
_entity_poly.entity_id
_entity_poly.type
_entity_poly.pdbx_seq_one_letter_code
_entity_poly.pdbx_strand_id
1 'polypeptide(L)'
;VLSLDQDDLNEKLIGIKKIPGGSLTDSRFVNGVAFKKTFSYAGFEQQPKSFKKPKIVCLNVELELKAEKDNAEVRVEQVSEYQAIVDAEWQIIYKKLEAIYKTGAKVVLSKLPIGDLATQYFADRDIFCAGRVSS
;
A
#
# COMPACT_ATOMS: atom_id res chain seq x y z
N VAL A 1 -20.01 -28.03 29.19
CA VAL A 1 -19.59 -27.96 27.77
C VAL A 1 -19.97 -26.56 27.31
N LEU A 2 -19.02 -25.63 27.32
CA LEU A 2 -19.27 -24.24 26.91
C LEU A 2 -19.29 -24.24 25.38
N SER A 3 -20.48 -24.32 24.80
CA SER A 3 -20.71 -24.01 23.40
C SER A 3 -20.31 -22.55 23.19
N LEU A 4 -19.14 -22.32 22.59
CA LEU A 4 -18.72 -21.00 22.13
C LEU A 4 -19.70 -20.55 21.04
N ASP A 5 -20.21 -19.31 21.15
CA ASP A 5 -21.21 -18.75 20.25
C ASP A 5 -20.72 -18.79 18.78
N GLN A 6 -21.56 -19.33 17.89
CA GLN A 6 -21.21 -19.51 16.48
C GLN A 6 -21.05 -18.19 15.72
N ASP A 7 -21.62 -17.09 16.23
CA ASP A 7 -21.47 -15.75 15.65
C ASP A 7 -20.05 -15.17 15.81
N ASP A 8 -19.33 -15.58 16.87
CA ASP A 8 -17.92 -15.19 17.08
C ASP A 8 -16.95 -16.01 16.21
N LEU A 9 -17.39 -17.16 15.68
CA LEU A 9 -16.57 -18.10 14.91
C LEU A 9 -16.73 -17.88 13.40
N ASN A 10 -16.34 -16.70 12.92
CA ASN A 10 -16.34 -16.44 11.47
C ASN A 10 -15.18 -17.17 10.78
N GLU A 11 -15.49 -18.28 10.11
CA GLU A 11 -14.53 -19.11 9.36
C GLU A 11 -13.75 -18.31 8.31
N LYS A 12 -14.29 -17.20 7.79
CA LYS A 12 -13.60 -16.34 6.82
C LYS A 12 -12.37 -15.65 7.40
N LEU A 13 -12.26 -15.53 8.72
CA LEU A 13 -11.09 -14.97 9.40
C LEU A 13 -9.94 -15.99 9.51
N ILE A 14 -10.21 -17.28 9.28
CA ILE A 14 -9.20 -18.34 9.31
C ILE A 14 -8.56 -18.45 7.91
N GLY A 15 -7.52 -17.65 7.70
CA GLY A 15 -6.76 -17.66 6.45
C GLY A 15 -5.74 -18.79 6.37
N ILE A 16 -5.95 -19.77 5.49
CA ILE A 16 -4.93 -20.79 5.18
C ILE A 16 -4.11 -20.33 3.97
N LYS A 17 -2.80 -20.10 4.16
CA LYS A 17 -1.86 -19.79 3.07
C LYS A 17 -1.00 -21.00 2.76
N LYS A 18 -1.22 -21.59 1.59
CA LYS A 18 -0.43 -22.71 1.07
C LYS A 18 0.81 -22.18 0.37
N ILE A 19 1.99 -22.59 0.82
CA ILE A 19 3.27 -22.26 0.20
C ILE A 19 3.80 -23.56 -0.43
N PRO A 20 4.10 -23.59 -1.74
CA PRO A 20 4.66 -24.77 -2.37
C PRO A 20 6.10 -25.00 -1.90
N GLY A 21 6.43 -26.25 -1.56
CA GLY A 21 7.73 -26.66 -1.02
C GLY A 21 7.77 -26.76 0.51
N GLY A 22 8.79 -27.44 1.04
CA GLY A 22 8.95 -27.71 2.47
C GLY A 22 8.31 -29.04 2.94
N SER A 23 8.46 -29.33 4.23
CA SER A 23 7.83 -30.47 4.91
C SER A 23 6.49 -30.09 5.55
N LEU A 24 5.63 -31.07 5.80
CA LEU A 24 4.38 -30.89 6.56
C LEU A 24 4.63 -30.28 7.95
N THR A 25 5.75 -30.65 8.56
CA THR A 25 6.20 -30.17 9.88
C THR A 25 6.65 -28.72 9.89
N ASP A 26 6.93 -28.11 8.73
CA ASP A 26 7.40 -26.73 8.63
C ASP A 26 6.25 -25.71 8.70
N SER A 27 5.01 -26.20 8.80
CA SER A 27 3.82 -25.37 8.96
C SER A 27 3.92 -24.55 10.25
N ARG A 28 3.67 -23.24 10.15
CA ARG A 28 3.71 -22.33 11.30
C ARG A 28 2.38 -21.61 11.47
N PHE A 29 1.98 -21.44 12.72
CA PHE A 29 0.88 -20.57 13.08
C PHE A 29 1.40 -19.13 13.21
N VAL A 30 0.72 -18.19 12.55
CA VAL A 30 1.01 -16.76 12.63
C VAL A 30 -0.11 -16.11 13.43
N ASN A 31 0.24 -15.50 14.56
CA ASN A 31 -0.72 -14.71 15.34
C ASN A 31 -0.96 -13.35 14.65
N GLY A 32 -1.78 -13.36 13.61
CA GLY A 32 -2.08 -12.21 12.77
C GLY A 32 -2.49 -12.62 11.36
N VAL A 33 -2.36 -11.69 10.41
CA VAL A 33 -2.67 -11.93 9.00
C VAL A 33 -1.40 -12.09 8.18
N ALA A 34 -1.41 -13.06 7.26
CA ALA A 34 -0.35 -13.27 6.29
C ALA A 34 -0.93 -13.18 4.87
N PHE A 35 -0.28 -12.39 4.02
CA PHE A 35 -0.63 -12.26 2.61
C PHE A 35 0.58 -12.51 1.72
N LYS A 36 0.32 -12.95 0.49
CA LYS A 36 1.39 -13.17 -0.49
C LYS A 36 2.05 -11.82 -0.81
N LYS A 37 3.37 -11.81 -0.93
CA LYS A 37 4.11 -10.63 -1.40
C LYS A 37 3.47 -10.13 -2.70
N THR A 38 3.01 -8.88 -2.68
CA THR A 38 2.39 -8.24 -3.84
C THR A 38 3.46 -7.69 -4.77
N PHE A 39 3.04 -7.27 -5.96
CA PHE A 39 3.95 -6.67 -6.94
C PHE A 39 4.67 -5.47 -6.31
N SER A 40 5.99 -5.46 -6.44
CA SER A 40 6.86 -4.47 -5.83
C SER A 40 7.55 -3.67 -6.93
N TYR A 41 7.56 -2.35 -6.80
CA TYR A 41 8.21 -1.42 -7.72
C TYR A 41 9.67 -1.18 -7.34
N ALA A 42 10.40 -0.39 -8.14
CA ALA A 42 11.80 -0.07 -7.88
C ALA A 42 11.94 0.68 -6.54
N GLY A 43 12.95 0.33 -5.73
CA GLY A 43 13.16 0.89 -4.39
C GLY A 43 12.58 0.04 -3.24
N PHE A 44 11.80 -1.01 -3.52
CA PHE A 44 11.28 -1.92 -2.49
C PHE A 44 12.38 -2.58 -1.65
N GLU A 45 13.55 -2.87 -2.24
CA GLU A 45 14.63 -3.54 -1.51
C GLU A 45 15.29 -2.68 -0.43
N GLN A 46 15.22 -1.36 -0.58
CA GLN A 46 15.76 -0.40 0.38
C GLN A 46 14.84 -0.22 1.59
N GLN A 47 13.57 -0.65 1.49
CA GLN A 47 12.62 -0.52 2.58
C GLN A 47 12.91 -1.51 3.72
N PRO A 48 12.67 -1.13 4.99
CA PRO A 48 12.83 -2.03 6.11
C PRO A 48 11.84 -3.19 6.00
N LYS A 49 12.32 -4.41 6.16
CA LYS A 49 11.50 -5.65 6.07
C LYS A 49 10.93 -6.10 7.42
N SER A 50 11.40 -5.51 8.52
CA SER A 50 10.98 -5.86 9.87
C SER A 50 10.80 -4.60 10.69
N PHE A 51 9.67 -4.50 11.39
CA PHE A 51 9.33 -3.39 12.25
C PHE A 51 8.87 -3.89 13.62
N LYS A 52 9.26 -3.20 14.68
CA LYS A 52 8.73 -3.44 16.04
C LYS A 52 7.54 -2.50 16.26
N LYS A 53 6.33 -3.07 16.43
CA LYS A 53 5.07 -2.33 16.67
C LYS A 53 4.83 -1.17 15.66
N PRO A 54 4.81 -1.44 14.34
CA PRO A 54 4.57 -0.39 13.35
C PRO A 54 3.14 0.13 13.42
N LYS A 55 2.97 1.41 13.09
CA LYS A 55 1.65 1.96 12.71
C LYS A 55 1.35 1.58 11.27
N ILE A 56 0.20 0.96 11.06
CA ILE A 56 -0.25 0.45 9.75
C ILE A 56 -1.38 1.33 9.24
N VAL A 57 -1.30 1.74 7.98
CA VAL A 57 -2.35 2.46 7.27
C VAL A 57 -2.83 1.62 6.09
N CYS A 58 -4.14 1.43 6.01
CA CYS A 58 -4.81 0.72 4.92
C CYS A 58 -5.59 1.72 4.07
N LEU A 59 -5.28 1.78 2.78
CA LEU A 59 -5.86 2.71 1.82
C LEU A 59 -6.59 1.96 0.71
N ASN A 60 -7.60 2.61 0.17
CA ASN A 60 -8.27 2.19 -1.06
C ASN A 60 -8.11 3.27 -2.16
N VAL A 61 -6.90 3.83 -2.25
CA VAL A 61 -6.53 4.91 -3.17
C VAL A 61 -5.30 4.52 -3.96
N GLU A 62 -5.27 4.94 -5.22
CA GLU A 62 -4.12 4.77 -6.12
C GLU A 62 -3.08 5.87 -5.84
N LEU A 63 -1.82 5.46 -5.68
CA LEU A 63 -0.68 6.36 -5.42
C LEU A 63 0.24 6.39 -6.63
N GLU A 64 -0.34 6.58 -7.81
CA GLU A 64 0.36 6.67 -9.08
C GLU A 64 0.06 8.04 -9.73
N LEU A 65 1.05 8.61 -10.40
CA LEU A 65 0.84 9.79 -11.23
C LEU A 65 0.09 9.32 -12.49
N LYS A 66 -1.23 9.44 -12.45
CA LYS A 66 -2.08 9.25 -13.64
C LYS A 66 -2.73 10.57 -13.99
N ALA A 67 -2.83 10.82 -15.29
CA ALA A 67 -3.84 11.73 -15.81
C ALA A 67 -5.20 11.25 -15.30
N GLU A 68 -6.05 12.18 -14.86
CA GLU A 68 -7.40 11.83 -14.39
C GLU A 68 -8.08 10.93 -15.42
N LYS A 69 -8.65 9.81 -14.94
CA LYS A 69 -9.33 8.81 -15.79
C LYS A 69 -10.57 9.37 -16.50
N ASP A 70 -11.13 10.46 -15.98
CA ASP A 70 -12.23 11.18 -16.59
C ASP A 70 -11.64 12.35 -17.37
N ASN A 71 -11.81 12.33 -18.69
CA ASN A 71 -11.34 13.32 -19.68
C ASN A 71 -11.49 14.79 -19.23
N ALA A 72 -10.57 15.30 -18.42
CA ALA A 72 -10.47 16.72 -18.11
C ALA A 72 -9.73 17.39 -19.26
N GLU A 73 -10.46 18.04 -20.17
CA GLU A 73 -9.84 18.87 -21.21
C GLU A 73 -9.25 20.13 -20.56
N VAL A 74 -7.93 20.15 -20.38
CA VAL A 74 -7.22 21.34 -19.94
C VAL A 74 -6.93 22.20 -21.18
N ARG A 75 -7.69 23.28 -21.36
CA ARG A 75 -7.44 24.27 -22.40
C ARG A 75 -6.42 25.29 -21.88
N VAL A 76 -5.28 25.36 -22.56
CA VAL A 76 -4.17 26.24 -22.19
C VAL A 76 -4.01 27.28 -23.27
N GLU A 77 -4.08 28.56 -22.92
CA GLU A 77 -3.93 29.67 -23.88
C GLU A 77 -2.50 30.22 -23.91
N GLN A 78 -1.74 30.04 -22.81
CA GLN A 78 -0.38 30.54 -22.66
C GLN A 78 0.62 29.44 -22.26
N VAL A 79 1.84 29.51 -22.78
CA VAL A 79 2.91 28.53 -22.46
C VAL A 79 3.26 28.52 -20.97
N SER A 80 3.12 29.66 -20.28
CA SER A 80 3.32 29.80 -18.83
C SER A 80 2.35 28.97 -18.00
N GLU A 81 1.10 28.83 -18.45
CA GLU A 81 0.06 28.07 -17.75
C GLU A 81 0.33 26.56 -17.81
N TYR A 82 0.97 26.07 -18.87
CA TYR A 82 1.35 24.66 -19.00
C TYR A 82 2.28 24.21 -17.87
N GLN A 83 3.30 25.01 -17.53
CA GLN A 83 4.21 24.69 -16.43
C GLN A 83 3.47 24.68 -15.08
N ALA A 84 2.56 25.62 -14.86
CA ALA A 84 1.78 25.69 -13.62
C ALA A 84 0.88 24.46 -13.43
N ILE A 85 0.34 23.89 -14.50
CA ILE A 85 -0.46 22.66 -14.46
C ILE A 85 0.42 21.48 -14.06
N VAL A 86 1.59 21.32 -14.70
CA VAL A 86 2.54 20.26 -14.36
C VAL A 86 2.94 20.36 -12.89
N ASP A 87 3.30 21.54 -12.41
CA ASP A 87 3.69 21.77 -11.01
C ASP A 87 2.54 21.45 -10.05
N ALA A 88 1.29 21.78 -10.42
CA ALA A 88 0.11 21.46 -9.63
C ALA A 88 -0.13 19.94 -9.52
N GLU A 89 0.05 19.17 -10.59
CA GLU A 89 -0.06 17.70 -10.56
C GLU A 89 0.96 17.08 -9.59
N TRP A 90 2.20 17.55 -9.66
CA TRP A 90 3.26 17.13 -8.74
C TRP A 90 2.89 17.47 -7.29
N GLN A 91 2.45 18.70 -7.03
CA GLN A 91 2.03 19.14 -5.69
C GLN A 91 0.90 18.28 -5.11
N ILE A 92 -0.09 17.90 -5.93
CA ILE A 92 -1.21 17.06 -5.48
C ILE A 92 -0.72 15.68 -5.02
N ILE A 93 0.17 15.05 -5.78
CA ILE A 93 0.73 13.74 -5.40
C ILE A 93 1.58 13.87 -4.14
N TYR A 94 2.49 14.85 -4.07
CA TYR A 94 3.32 15.04 -2.89
C TYR A 94 2.49 15.33 -1.63
N LYS A 95 1.41 16.11 -1.75
CA LYS A 95 0.51 16.38 -0.63
C LYS A 95 -0.17 15.11 -0.10
N LYS A 96 -0.56 14.18 -0.98
CA LYS A 96 -1.12 12.87 -0.59
C LYS A 96 -0.06 12.03 0.15
N LEU A 97 1.16 11.97 -0.38
CA LEU A 97 2.26 11.23 0.23
C LEU A 97 2.66 11.82 1.60
N GLU A 98 2.70 13.15 1.70
CA GLU A 98 3.02 13.86 2.94
C GLU A 98 1.93 13.66 3.99
N ALA A 99 0.65 13.64 3.59
CA ALA A 99 -0.45 13.33 4.51
C ALA A 99 -0.29 11.94 5.13
N ILE A 100 0.12 10.94 4.34
CA ILE A 100 0.43 9.59 4.85
C ILE A 100 1.62 9.64 5.81
N TYR A 101 2.69 10.33 5.43
CA TYR A 101 3.87 10.49 6.29
C TYR A 101 3.53 11.14 7.64
N LYS A 102 2.70 12.19 7.65
CA LYS A 102 2.25 12.91 8.86
C LYS A 102 1.49 12.03 9.85
N THR A 103 0.85 10.94 9.40
CA THR A 103 0.22 9.98 10.32
C THR A 103 1.24 9.20 11.17
N GLY A 104 2.52 9.21 10.79
CA GLY A 104 3.57 8.42 11.41
C GLY A 104 3.45 6.92 11.11
N ALA A 105 2.72 6.55 10.06
CA ALA A 105 2.62 5.17 9.59
C ALA A 105 3.96 4.69 9.05
N LYS A 106 4.34 3.47 9.44
CA LYS A 106 5.54 2.78 8.94
C LYS A 106 5.23 1.71 7.92
N VAL A 107 3.96 1.30 7.82
CA VAL A 107 3.47 0.31 6.87
C VAL A 107 2.24 0.89 6.16
N VAL A 108 2.29 0.98 4.84
CA VAL A 108 1.22 1.49 3.98
C VAL A 108 0.76 0.35 3.06
N LEU A 109 -0.50 -0.04 3.20
CA LEU A 109 -1.11 -1.07 2.36
C LEU A 109 -2.19 -0.41 1.51
N SER A 110 -2.15 -0.63 0.21
CA SER A 110 -3.23 -0.22 -0.69
C SER A 110 -3.77 -1.39 -1.50
N LYS A 111 -5.10 -1.41 -1.66
CA LYS A 111 -5.76 -2.32 -2.61
C LYS A 111 -5.44 -1.96 -4.06
N LEU A 112 -5.21 -0.68 -4.32
CA LEU A 112 -4.83 -0.13 -5.62
C LEU A 112 -3.30 -0.11 -5.77
N PRO A 113 -2.76 0.08 -6.99
CA PRO A 113 -1.31 0.13 -7.18
C PRO A 113 -0.69 1.38 -6.54
N ILE A 114 0.59 1.26 -6.22
CA ILE A 114 1.45 2.32 -5.70
C ILE A 114 2.56 2.48 -6.73
N GLY A 115 2.74 3.68 -7.30
CA GLY A 115 3.71 3.91 -8.36
C GLY A 115 5.16 3.97 -7.87
N ASP A 116 6.11 4.06 -8.81
CA ASP A 116 7.55 4.16 -8.52
C ASP A 116 7.90 5.38 -7.68
N LEU A 117 7.35 6.56 -8.03
CA LEU A 117 7.59 7.81 -7.30
C LEU A 117 7.20 7.69 -5.82
N ALA A 118 6.03 7.12 -5.54
CA ALA A 118 5.55 6.91 -4.19
C ALA A 118 6.45 5.90 -3.45
N THR A 119 6.86 4.83 -4.12
CA THR A 119 7.74 3.80 -3.56
C THR A 119 9.11 4.37 -3.16
N GLN A 120 9.70 5.22 -4.00
CA GLN A 120 10.95 5.94 -3.70
C GLN A 120 10.77 6.90 -2.52
N TYR A 121 9.71 7.72 -2.53
CA TYR A 121 9.42 8.66 -1.43
C TYR A 121 9.31 7.96 -0.07
N PHE A 122 8.70 6.78 -0.04
CA PHE A 122 8.58 5.96 1.17
C PHE A 122 9.88 5.24 1.54
N ALA A 123 10.68 4.80 0.56
CA ALA A 123 11.98 4.18 0.79
C ALA A 123 12.93 5.15 1.53
N ASP A 124 13.00 6.41 1.10
CA ASP A 124 13.83 7.45 1.73
C ASP A 124 13.43 7.75 3.20
N ARG A 125 12.24 7.34 3.63
CA ARG A 125 11.65 7.64 4.94
C ARG A 125 11.47 6.40 5.83
N ASP A 126 12.06 5.28 5.43
CA ASP A 126 11.95 3.99 6.09
C ASP A 126 10.48 3.57 6.29
N ILE A 127 9.66 3.75 5.24
CA ILE A 127 8.26 3.33 5.22
C ILE A 127 8.12 2.17 4.24
N PHE A 128 7.50 1.09 4.71
CA PHE A 128 7.15 -0.03 3.86
C PHE A 128 5.84 0.25 3.13
N CYS A 129 5.81 0.00 1.82
CA CYS A 129 4.60 0.12 1.03
C CYS A 129 4.31 -1.16 0.23
N ALA A 130 3.03 -1.55 0.18
CA ALA A 130 2.56 -2.65 -0.67
C ALA A 130 1.26 -2.25 -1.37
N GLY A 131 1.28 -2.23 -2.70
CA GLY A 131 0.09 -2.05 -3.53
C GLY A 131 -0.52 -3.38 -3.95
N ARG A 132 -1.73 -3.34 -4.52
CA ARG A 132 -2.46 -4.52 -5.02
C ARG A 132 -2.68 -5.62 -3.96
N VAL A 133 -2.92 -5.22 -2.71
CA VAL A 133 -3.23 -6.17 -1.64
C VAL A 133 -4.63 -6.73 -1.83
N SER A 134 -4.73 -8.06 -1.91
CA SER A 134 -6.02 -8.76 -1.99
C SER A 134 -6.77 -8.62 -0.67
N SER A 135 -8.06 -8.29 -0.75
CA SER A 135 -9.03 -8.39 0.35
C SER A 135 -9.27 -9.85 0.74
#